data_AF-R4Z3K2-F1
#
_entry.id   AF-R4Z3K2-F1
#
_cell.length_a   1.000
_cell.length_b   1.000
_cell.length_c   1.000
_cell.angle_alpha   90.00
_cell.angle_beta   90.00
_cell.angle_gamma   90.00
#
_symmetry.space_group_name_H-M   'P 1'
#
loop_
_entity.id
_entity.type
_entity.pdbx_description
1 polymer ?
#
loop_
_entity_poly.entity_id
_entity_poly.type
_entity_poly.pdbx_seq_one_letter_code
_entity_poly.pdbx_strand_id
1 'polypeptide(L)'
;MTTPRSHVLNVVMAAAVLLLLTAGSACSTSPPPQGPVAFQSPSGRITCQMYDGADCMVNPNSWKLPPRPKWCDYDWGASVEVTTKAHLTCRGDANNPGSVLAYGRSTQRGNFVCLSERSGMTCVNKKNGHGFKVNRASYQLF
;
A
#
# COMPACT_ATOMS: atom_id res chain seq x y z
N MET A 1 5.14 28.77 -64.66
CA MET A 1 3.84 28.16 -64.29
C MET A 1 3.30 27.47 -65.53
N THR A 2 3.36 26.13 -65.61
CA THR A 2 2.56 25.20 -66.44
C THR A 2 3.19 23.80 -66.39
N THR A 3 2.36 22.81 -66.05
CA THR A 3 2.48 21.32 -66.09
C THR A 3 2.82 20.75 -67.49
N PRO A 4 2.85 19.42 -67.75
CA PRO A 4 3.22 18.22 -66.95
C PRO A 4 4.18 17.28 -67.75
N ARG A 5 4.69 16.21 -67.13
CA ARG A 5 5.23 15.05 -67.88
C ARG A 5 4.70 13.77 -67.24
N SER A 6 3.74 13.15 -67.91
CA SER A 6 3.16 11.85 -67.57
C SER A 6 3.38 10.87 -68.73
N HIS A 7 3.30 9.57 -68.40
CA HIS A 7 3.27 8.38 -69.27
C HIS A 7 4.66 7.80 -69.63
N VAL A 8 5.01 6.53 -69.41
CA VAL A 8 4.38 5.30 -68.87
C VAL A 8 5.55 4.35 -68.56
N LEU A 9 5.47 3.48 -67.55
CA LEU A 9 5.63 2.03 -67.78
C LEU A 9 5.36 1.25 -66.48
N ASN A 10 4.33 0.41 -66.56
CA ASN A 10 4.03 -0.63 -65.59
C ASN A 10 5.21 -1.59 -65.43
N VAL A 11 5.62 -1.85 -64.18
CA VAL A 11 6.13 -3.15 -63.79
C VAL A 11 5.37 -3.58 -62.54
N VAL A 12 4.51 -4.56 -62.73
CA VAL A 12 3.81 -5.29 -61.68
C VAL A 12 4.85 -6.15 -60.97
N MET A 13 5.10 -5.91 -59.68
CA MET A 13 5.73 -6.89 -58.79
C MET A 13 4.86 -7.03 -57.56
N ALA A 14 4.13 -8.15 -57.52
CA ALA A 14 3.38 -8.59 -56.37
C ALA A 14 4.36 -8.92 -55.23
N ALA A 15 4.41 -8.08 -54.20
CA ALA A 15 5.06 -8.41 -52.94
C ALA A 15 4.03 -9.10 -52.04
N ALA A 16 4.13 -10.42 -51.92
CA ALA A 16 3.43 -11.18 -50.89
C ALA A 16 3.98 -10.75 -49.53
N VAL A 17 3.22 -9.93 -48.79
CA VAL A 17 3.55 -9.54 -47.42
C VAL A 17 3.17 -10.70 -46.50
N LEU A 18 4.16 -11.50 -46.09
CA LEU A 18 3.99 -12.47 -45.01
C LEU A 18 3.77 -11.70 -43.70
N LEU A 19 2.53 -11.60 -43.24
CA LEU A 19 2.19 -11.17 -41.89
C LEU A 19 2.59 -12.29 -40.91
N LEU A 20 3.80 -12.19 -40.35
CA LEU A 20 4.22 -12.99 -39.21
C LEU A 20 3.41 -12.51 -37.98
N LEU A 21 2.33 -13.23 -37.67
CA LEU A 21 1.63 -13.13 -36.39
C LEU A 21 2.57 -13.63 -35.29
N THR A 22 3.39 -12.75 -34.72
CA THR A 22 4.12 -13.06 -33.49
C THR A 22 3.12 -13.17 -32.36
N ALA A 23 2.74 -14.42 -32.02
CA ALA A 23 2.00 -14.71 -30.81
C ALA A 23 2.86 -14.27 -29.61
N GLY A 24 2.58 -13.07 -29.09
CA GLY A 24 3.23 -12.55 -27.90
C GLY A 24 2.86 -13.42 -26.70
N SER A 25 3.80 -14.26 -26.27
CA SER A 25 3.67 -15.03 -25.03
C SER A 25 3.54 -14.06 -23.86
N ALA A 26 2.33 -13.89 -23.34
CA ALA A 26 2.09 -13.16 -22.10
C ALA A 26 2.60 -14.01 -20.93
N CYS A 27 3.89 -13.83 -20.57
CA CYS A 27 4.41 -14.31 -19.29
C CYS A 27 3.62 -13.62 -18.18
N SER A 28 2.74 -14.37 -17.52
CA SER A 28 2.11 -13.93 -16.28
C SER A 28 3.17 -13.97 -15.18
N THR A 29 3.87 -12.86 -14.99
CA THR A 29 4.76 -12.70 -13.83
C THR A 29 3.89 -12.50 -12.60
N SER A 30 3.71 -13.55 -11.81
CA SER A 30 3.12 -13.37 -10.47
C SER A 30 4.11 -12.56 -9.63
N PRO A 31 3.64 -11.54 -8.86
CA PRO A 31 4.52 -10.84 -7.95
C PRO A 31 5.05 -11.82 -6.90
N PRO A 32 6.33 -11.72 -6.51
CA PRO A 32 6.91 -12.59 -5.50
C PRO A 32 6.13 -12.50 -4.19
N PRO A 33 6.16 -13.55 -3.34
CA PRO A 33 5.57 -13.49 -2.01
C PRO A 33 6.11 -12.28 -1.26
N GLN A 34 5.24 -11.33 -0.92
CA GLN A 34 5.61 -10.15 -0.16
C GLN A 34 5.70 -10.58 1.31
N GLY A 35 6.91 -10.59 1.90
CA GLY A 35 7.09 -10.81 3.34
C GLY A 35 6.36 -9.77 4.20
N PRO A 36 6.43 -9.88 5.54
CA PRO A 36 5.97 -8.81 6.42
C PRO A 36 6.72 -7.51 6.11
N VAL A 37 5.99 -6.39 6.10
CA VAL A 37 6.59 -5.05 5.95
C VAL A 37 6.56 -4.36 7.30
N ALA A 38 7.72 -4.08 7.87
CA ALA A 38 7.85 -3.34 9.14
C ALA A 38 8.46 -1.97 8.88
N PHE A 39 7.91 -0.93 9.51
CA PHE A 39 8.39 0.44 9.36
C PHE A 39 7.97 1.33 10.53
N GLN A 40 8.67 2.45 10.70
CA GLN A 40 8.37 3.41 11.75
C GLN A 40 8.31 4.84 11.23
N SER A 41 7.59 5.70 11.95
CA SER A 41 7.65 7.15 11.71
C SER A 41 9.07 7.69 11.93
N PRO A 42 9.45 8.81 11.29
CA PRO A 42 10.76 9.44 11.51
C PRO A 42 11.01 9.85 12.96
N SER A 43 9.95 10.12 13.73
CA SER A 43 10.06 10.43 15.16
C SER A 43 10.35 9.21 16.06
N GLY A 44 10.22 7.99 15.52
CA GLY A 44 10.31 6.75 16.28
C GLY A 44 9.14 6.50 17.25
N ARG A 45 8.06 7.30 17.20
CA ARG A 45 6.93 7.20 18.15
C ARG A 45 5.78 6.32 17.66
N ILE A 46 5.80 5.96 16.39
CA ILE A 46 4.81 5.10 15.74
C ILE A 46 5.59 3.99 15.03
N THR A 47 5.30 2.75 15.36
CA THR A 47 5.90 1.54 14.77
C THR A 47 4.79 0.67 14.18
N CYS A 48 4.91 0.33 12.91
CA CYS A 48 3.89 -0.36 12.15
C CYS A 48 4.40 -1.66 11.52
N GLN A 49 3.50 -2.62 11.40
CA GLN A 49 3.73 -3.86 10.67
C GLN A 49 2.55 -4.13 9.74
N MET A 50 2.85 -4.64 8.54
CA MET A 50 1.87 -5.04 7.56
C MET A 50 2.07 -6.51 7.20
N TYR A 51 1.01 -7.28 7.40
CA TYR A 51 0.87 -8.66 6.95
C TYR A 51 -0.49 -8.77 6.24
N ASP A 52 -1.41 -9.59 6.73
CA ASP A 52 -2.82 -9.66 6.31
C ASP A 52 -3.69 -8.49 6.81
N GLY A 53 -3.12 -7.61 7.63
CA GLY A 53 -3.62 -6.28 7.99
C GLY A 53 -2.49 -5.24 8.00
N ALA A 54 -2.83 -4.03 8.44
CA ALA A 54 -1.85 -3.03 8.87
C ALA A 54 -2.11 -2.68 10.34
N ASP A 55 -1.10 -2.89 11.19
CA ASP A 55 -1.13 -2.58 12.62
C ASP A 55 -0.09 -1.50 12.91
N CYS A 56 -0.47 -0.49 13.70
CA CYS A 56 0.43 0.56 14.16
C CYS A 56 0.30 0.78 15.66
N MET A 57 1.40 0.53 16.37
CA MET A 57 1.56 0.83 17.78
C MET A 57 2.09 2.26 17.97
N VAL A 58 1.56 2.96 18.98
CA VAL A 58 2.00 4.32 19.33
C VAL A 58 2.45 4.34 20.78
N ASN A 59 3.75 4.59 21.01
CA ASN A 59 4.34 4.57 22.35
C ASN A 59 5.27 5.78 22.60
N PRO A 60 5.06 6.57 23.67
CA PRO A 60 3.85 6.62 24.49
C PRO A 60 2.71 7.36 23.77
N ASN A 61 1.47 6.97 24.04
CA ASN A 61 0.26 7.68 23.61
C ASN A 61 -0.52 8.24 24.82
N SER A 62 -1.43 9.17 24.57
CA SER A 62 -2.34 9.77 25.56
C SER A 62 -3.81 9.54 25.19
N TRP A 63 -4.11 8.39 24.59
CA TRP A 63 -5.43 8.09 24.05
C TRP A 63 -6.49 7.91 25.14
N LYS A 64 -7.70 8.38 24.86
CA LYS A 64 -8.89 8.05 25.65
C LYS A 64 -9.48 6.76 25.11
N LEU A 65 -9.21 5.65 25.78
CA LEU A 65 -9.66 4.33 25.37
C LEU A 65 -11.07 4.03 25.90
N PRO A 66 -11.88 3.24 25.17
CA PRO A 66 -13.07 2.62 25.75
C PRO A 66 -12.67 1.64 26.87
N PRO A 67 -13.62 1.24 27.74
CA PRO A 67 -13.35 0.25 28.77
C PRO A 67 -12.65 -0.98 28.21
N ARG A 68 -11.60 -1.45 28.90
CA ARG A 68 -10.90 -2.68 28.51
C ARG A 68 -11.90 -3.83 28.50
N PRO A 69 -12.03 -4.55 27.37
CA PRO A 69 -12.95 -5.66 27.29
C PRO A 69 -12.44 -6.86 28.10
N LYS A 70 -13.36 -7.70 28.59
CA LYS A 70 -13.03 -8.85 29.46
C LYS A 70 -12.12 -9.90 28.79
N TRP A 71 -12.15 -10.00 27.47
CA TRP A 71 -11.35 -10.96 26.71
C TRP A 71 -9.88 -10.53 26.55
N CYS A 72 -9.55 -9.28 26.87
CA CYS A 72 -8.21 -8.75 26.66
C CYS A 72 -7.38 -8.91 27.93
N ASP A 73 -6.44 -9.86 27.93
CA ASP A 73 -5.55 -10.11 29.07
C ASP A 73 -4.23 -9.32 29.03
N TYR A 74 -4.03 -8.50 27.99
CA TYR A 74 -2.80 -7.73 27.75
C TYR A 74 -3.06 -6.21 27.64
N ASP A 75 -2.15 -5.48 27.00
CA ASP A 75 -2.26 -4.02 26.83
C ASP A 75 -3.36 -3.68 25.84
N TRP A 76 -4.49 -3.23 26.38
CA TRP A 76 -5.62 -2.77 25.60
C TRP A 76 -5.35 -1.41 24.96
N GLY A 77 -5.53 -1.32 23.65
CA GLY A 77 -5.45 -0.06 22.90
C GLY A 77 -4.03 0.52 22.78
N ALA A 78 -2.99 -0.32 22.90
CA ALA A 78 -1.61 0.08 22.61
C ALA A 78 -1.35 0.26 21.10
N SER A 79 -2.12 -0.42 20.26
CA SER A 79 -2.09 -0.27 18.80
C SER A 79 -3.50 -0.24 18.18
N VAL A 80 -3.53 0.16 16.91
CA VAL A 80 -4.72 0.10 16.06
C VAL A 80 -4.37 -0.73 14.84
N GLU A 81 -5.28 -1.64 14.48
CA GLU A 81 -5.14 -2.49 13.30
C GLU A 81 -6.31 -2.29 12.35
N VAL A 82 -6.03 -2.33 11.04
CA VAL A 82 -7.03 -2.49 9.99
C VAL A 82 -6.80 -3.79 9.22
N THR A 83 -7.78 -4.68 9.28
CA THR A 83 -7.96 -5.79 8.34
C THR A 83 -9.17 -5.47 7.45
N THR A 84 -10.36 -5.98 7.75
CA THR A 84 -11.61 -5.55 7.10
C THR A 84 -12.11 -4.23 7.68
N LYS A 85 -12.01 -4.04 9.00
CA LYS A 85 -12.36 -2.80 9.71
C LYS A 85 -11.21 -2.41 10.63
N ALA A 86 -11.10 -1.12 10.90
CA ALA A 86 -10.14 -0.64 11.88
C ALA A 86 -10.65 -0.85 13.32
N HIS A 87 -9.77 -1.27 14.22
CA HIS A 87 -10.10 -1.53 15.62
C HIS A 87 -8.88 -1.37 16.55
N LEU A 88 -9.14 -1.14 17.83
CA LEU A 88 -8.11 -1.20 18.87
C LEU A 88 -7.76 -2.66 19.15
N THR A 89 -6.48 -2.91 19.37
CA THR A 89 -5.96 -4.26 19.64
C THR A 89 -5.82 -4.52 21.14
N CYS A 90 -5.69 -5.81 21.48
CA CYS A 90 -5.17 -6.24 22.77
C CYS A 90 -3.83 -6.92 22.53
N ARG A 91 -2.73 -6.37 23.07
CA ARG A 91 -1.39 -6.81 22.66
C ARG A 91 -0.43 -6.98 23.82
N GLY A 92 0.41 -8.01 23.76
CA GLY A 92 1.46 -8.30 24.76
C GLY A 92 2.89 -8.16 24.23
N ASP A 93 3.07 -7.91 22.94
CA ASP A 93 4.35 -7.79 22.24
C ASP A 93 4.48 -6.45 21.49
N ALA A 94 5.72 -6.04 21.21
CA ALA A 94 6.02 -4.83 20.48
C ALA A 94 6.25 -5.12 18.99
N ASN A 95 5.81 -4.21 18.12
CA ASN A 95 6.16 -4.23 16.70
C ASN A 95 7.68 -4.06 16.52
N ASN A 96 8.26 -4.81 15.57
CA ASN A 96 9.59 -4.48 15.06
C ASN A 96 9.52 -3.09 14.39
N PRO A 97 10.36 -2.11 14.77
CA PRO A 97 10.34 -0.78 14.17
C PRO A 97 10.63 -0.78 12.66
N GLY A 98 11.39 -1.75 12.15
CA GLY A 98 11.77 -1.82 10.74
C GLY A 98 12.43 -0.54 10.22
N SER A 99 12.23 -0.24 8.94
CA SER A 99 12.83 0.92 8.28
C SER A 99 12.06 2.21 8.56
N VAL A 100 12.74 3.35 8.56
CA VAL A 100 12.06 4.66 8.70
C VAL A 100 11.28 4.99 7.42
N LEU A 101 9.97 5.23 7.55
CA LEU A 101 9.13 5.77 6.49
C LEU A 101 9.08 7.29 6.59
N ALA A 102 9.86 7.97 5.74
CA ALA A 102 9.95 9.43 5.73
C ALA A 102 8.57 10.11 5.63
N TYR A 103 8.46 11.32 6.21
CA TYR A 103 7.23 12.09 6.10
C TYR A 103 6.87 12.39 4.64
N GLY A 104 5.58 12.35 4.31
CA GLY A 104 5.06 12.49 2.95
C GLY A 104 5.26 11.25 2.08
N ARG A 105 5.75 10.13 2.65
CA ARG A 105 5.93 8.86 1.93
C ARG A 105 4.93 7.82 2.40
N SER A 106 4.53 6.98 1.46
CA SER A 106 3.67 5.83 1.71
C SER A 106 4.38 4.51 1.44
N THR A 107 3.93 3.47 2.11
CA THR A 107 4.27 2.08 1.82
C THR A 107 2.98 1.28 1.59
N GLN A 108 3.07 0.20 0.82
CA GLN A 108 1.92 -0.63 0.45
C GLN A 108 2.28 -2.11 0.58
N ARG A 109 1.33 -2.89 1.11
CA ARG A 109 1.35 -4.35 1.07
C ARG A 109 -0.05 -4.85 0.71
N GLY A 110 -0.19 -5.52 -0.43
CA GLY A 110 -1.50 -5.92 -0.93
C GLY A 110 -2.45 -4.72 -1.04
N ASN A 111 -3.60 -4.80 -0.35
CA ASN A 111 -4.61 -3.74 -0.32
C ASN A 111 -4.36 -2.68 0.77
N PHE A 112 -3.40 -2.88 1.65
CA PHE A 112 -3.13 -1.95 2.74
C PHE A 112 -2.11 -0.91 2.30
N VAL A 113 -2.42 0.36 2.54
CA VAL A 113 -1.51 1.48 2.30
C VAL A 113 -1.38 2.28 3.57
N CYS A 114 -0.15 2.57 3.98
CA CYS A 114 0.15 3.44 5.11
C CYS A 114 0.94 4.67 4.65
N LEU A 115 0.51 5.85 5.08
CA LEU A 115 1.12 7.15 4.81
C LEU A 115 1.65 7.75 6.11
N SER A 116 2.95 8.10 6.09
CA SER A 116 3.62 8.78 7.20
C SER A 116 3.52 10.30 7.02
N GLU A 117 2.84 10.99 7.94
CA GLU A 117 2.72 12.44 7.96
C GLU A 117 3.22 13.00 9.28
N ARG A 118 3.56 14.30 9.31
CA ARG A 118 3.89 14.99 10.57
C ARG A 118 2.73 14.98 11.56
N SER A 119 1.49 14.90 11.06
CA SER A 119 0.27 14.86 11.87
C SER A 119 -0.09 13.45 12.38
N GLY A 120 0.59 12.40 11.90
CA GLY A 120 0.31 11.01 12.28
C GLY A 120 0.58 10.02 11.16
N MET A 121 0.32 8.75 11.44
CA MET A 121 0.32 7.67 10.47
C MET A 121 -1.13 7.36 10.08
N THR A 122 -1.41 7.30 8.78
CA THR A 122 -2.72 6.92 8.26
C THR A 122 -2.60 5.60 7.50
N CYS A 123 -3.34 4.57 7.90
CA CYS A 123 -3.36 3.28 7.21
C CYS A 123 -4.77 2.96 6.73
N VAL A 124 -4.89 2.50 5.49
CA VAL A 124 -6.18 2.21 4.84
C VAL A 124 -6.17 0.86 4.15
N ASN A 125 -7.29 0.14 4.24
CA ASN A 125 -7.60 -0.98 3.35
C ASN A 125 -8.28 -0.44 2.10
N LYS A 126 -7.56 -0.39 0.98
CA LYS A 126 -8.07 0.11 -0.31
C LYS A 126 -9.26 -0.67 -0.85
N LYS A 127 -9.50 -1.90 -0.39
CA LYS A 127 -10.61 -2.73 -0.86
C LYS A 127 -11.97 -2.17 -0.45
N ASN A 128 -12.06 -1.52 0.71
CA ASN A 128 -13.32 -1.08 1.30
C ASN A 128 -13.28 0.31 1.94
N GLY A 129 -12.12 0.99 1.92
CA GLY A 129 -11.95 2.35 2.43
C GLY A 129 -11.82 2.46 3.94
N HIS A 130 -11.96 1.37 4.69
CA HIS A 130 -11.75 1.38 6.13
C HIS A 130 -10.29 1.60 6.48
N GLY A 131 -10.03 2.20 7.62
CA GLY A 131 -8.70 2.56 8.04
C GLY A 131 -8.65 3.30 9.36
N PHE A 132 -7.47 3.80 9.65
CA PHE A 132 -7.25 4.61 10.83
C PHE A 132 -6.24 5.72 10.58
N LYS A 133 -6.29 6.72 11.44
CA LYS A 133 -5.22 7.70 11.63
C LYS A 133 -4.80 7.70 13.10
N VAL A 134 -3.50 7.61 13.35
CA VAL A 134 -2.92 7.57 14.69
C VAL A 134 -1.78 8.55 14.85
N ASN A 135 -1.71 9.17 16.03
CA ASN A 135 -0.55 9.90 16.53
C ASN A 135 -0.50 9.78 18.05
N ARG A 136 0.45 10.44 18.71
CA ARG A 136 0.60 10.35 20.18
C ARG A 136 -0.64 10.84 20.95
N ALA A 137 -1.37 11.81 20.41
CA ALA A 137 -2.51 12.45 21.09
C ALA A 137 -3.85 11.75 20.83
N SER A 138 -4.04 11.18 19.63
CA SER A 138 -5.34 10.67 19.19
C SER A 138 -5.21 9.45 18.27
N TYR A 139 -6.27 8.63 18.29
CA TYR A 139 -6.58 7.66 17.24
C TYR A 139 -7.96 7.97 16.64
N GLN A 140 -8.12 7.71 15.36
CA GLN A 140 -9.38 7.82 14.64
C GLN A 140 -9.56 6.57 13.78
N LEU A 141 -10.73 5.96 13.83
CA LEU A 141 -11.13 4.80 13.02
C LEU A 141 -12.16 5.25 11.99
N PHE A 142 -12.12 4.71 10.79
CA PHE A 142 -13.08 4.98 9.72
C PHE A 142 -13.27 3.76 8.81
#